data_AF-A0A3S3G9H4-F1
#
_entry.id   AF-A0A3S3G9H4-F1
#
_cell.length_a   1.000
_cell.length_b   1.000
_cell.length_c   1.000
_cell.angle_alpha   90.00
_cell.angle_beta   90.00
_cell.angle_gamma   90.00
#
_symmetry.space_group_name_H-M   'P 1'
#
loop_
_entity.id
_entity.type
_entity.pdbx_description
1 polymer ?
#
loop_
_entity_poly.entity_id
_entity_poly.type
_entity_poly.pdbx_seq_one_letter_code
_entity_poly.pdbx_strand_id
1 'polypeptide(L)'
;MKRLDRDLAVTLVEPETAYLACPFSNAVVAGLRGIEAQTFGYDRFGDIGLIRKRAVAVDAERRRVRLDDGTDIGYVRLVLAPGVDLRFDALPGYDEAAAAIMPHAWKAGPQTLLLRDQLAAMPEGGVVILSAPANPFRCPPGPYERASLIAHYLKTSKPRSKLIILDAKDAFSKQRLFEAAWQELYPGLIEWVPLSSGGRVTEVDPATRTLVTEFGNHKADVANVIPPQRAGGIAQSAGVADQTGWCPIDPVTFESRLQPAIHVIGDAAIGGAMPKSAFSANAQAKACAAAVSALVRERQPAQPKLINTCYSLVAPGYGISIAGVYQPRDGLLAEVEGAGGTSPLEAPPSVRELEAAYAEDWFRTITSEVFG
;
A
#
# COMPACT_ATOMS: atom_id res chain seq x y z
N MET A 1 -12.94 1.05 -18.00
CA MET A 1 -14.05 1.81 -18.63
C MET A 1 -14.02 1.68 -20.15
N LYS A 2 -13.01 2.19 -20.86
CA LYS A 2 -12.90 2.09 -22.34
C LYS A 2 -13.05 0.68 -22.94
N ARG A 3 -12.52 -0.35 -22.27
CA ARG A 3 -12.70 -1.76 -22.68
C ARG A 3 -14.16 -2.25 -22.58
N LEU A 4 -14.98 -1.65 -21.72
CA LEU A 4 -16.38 -2.03 -21.49
C LEU A 4 -17.34 -1.23 -22.39
N ASP A 5 -17.05 0.05 -22.61
CA ASP A 5 -17.83 0.96 -23.44
C ASP A 5 -16.88 1.95 -24.12
N ARG A 6 -16.68 1.80 -25.43
CA ARG A 6 -15.72 2.59 -26.21
C ARG A 6 -16.19 4.03 -26.46
N ASP A 7 -17.49 4.28 -26.37
CA ASP A 7 -18.08 5.60 -26.61
C ASP A 7 -17.87 6.55 -25.43
N LEU A 8 -17.49 6.03 -24.26
CA LEU A 8 -17.18 6.86 -23.10
C LEU A 8 -15.92 7.69 -23.36
N ALA A 9 -16.05 9.00 -23.23
CA ALA A 9 -14.91 9.90 -23.11
C ALA A 9 -14.30 9.71 -21.70
N VAL A 10 -13.13 9.09 -21.64
CA VAL A 10 -12.40 8.83 -20.39
C VAL A 10 -11.14 9.68 -20.38
N THR A 11 -10.98 10.48 -19.32
CA THR A 11 -9.77 11.27 -19.07
C THR A 11 -9.15 10.86 -17.75
N LEU A 12 -7.84 10.58 -17.75
CA LEU A 12 -7.03 10.35 -16.56
C LEU A 12 -6.22 11.61 -16.26
N VAL A 13 -6.34 12.10 -15.03
CA VAL A 13 -5.52 13.20 -14.50
C VAL A 13 -4.46 12.60 -13.58
N GLU A 14 -3.20 12.67 -14.01
CA GLU A 14 -2.07 12.05 -13.31
C GLU A 14 -0.82 12.93 -13.50
N PRO A 15 -0.32 13.62 -12.46
CA PRO A 15 0.82 14.51 -12.58
C PRO A 15 2.14 13.80 -12.90
N GLU A 16 2.34 12.57 -12.40
CA GLU A 16 3.62 11.88 -12.53
C GLU A 16 3.79 11.28 -13.93
N THR A 17 4.98 11.37 -14.51
CA THR A 17 5.25 10.85 -15.87
C THR A 17 5.33 9.33 -15.92
N ALA A 18 5.63 8.69 -14.78
CA ALA A 18 5.67 7.25 -14.61
C ALA A 18 5.12 6.85 -13.23
N TYR A 19 4.50 5.68 -13.16
CA TYR A 19 4.10 5.06 -11.91
C TYR A 19 5.25 4.23 -11.32
N LEU A 20 5.51 4.40 -10.03
CA LEU A 20 6.46 3.60 -9.27
C LEU A 20 5.71 2.64 -8.34
N ALA A 21 5.79 1.34 -8.64
CA ALA A 21 5.13 0.30 -7.88
C ALA A 21 5.79 0.11 -6.50
N CYS A 22 4.96 0.18 -5.46
CA CYS A 22 5.37 -0.15 -4.10
C CYS A 22 5.39 -1.66 -3.80
N PRO A 23 4.49 -2.51 -4.36
CA PRO A 23 4.70 -3.96 -4.33
C PRO A 23 6.08 -4.32 -4.89
N PHE A 24 6.75 -5.34 -4.35
CA PHE A 24 8.14 -5.71 -4.68
C PHE A 24 9.23 -4.64 -4.40
N SER A 25 8.89 -3.42 -3.97
CA SER A 25 9.91 -2.42 -3.61
C SER A 25 10.76 -2.85 -2.40
N ASN A 26 10.27 -3.75 -1.55
CA ASN A 26 11.06 -4.37 -0.48
C ASN A 26 12.24 -5.19 -1.03
N ALA A 27 12.11 -5.82 -2.20
CA ALA A 27 13.22 -6.49 -2.88
C ALA A 27 14.26 -5.47 -3.39
N VAL A 28 13.84 -4.26 -3.77
CA VAL A 28 14.76 -3.16 -4.11
C VAL A 28 15.52 -2.67 -2.87
N VAL A 29 14.81 -2.51 -1.74
CA VAL A 29 15.41 -2.15 -0.44
C VAL A 29 16.50 -3.14 -0.04
N ALA A 30 16.28 -4.44 -0.26
CA ALA A 30 17.25 -5.50 0.03
C ALA A 30 18.32 -5.71 -1.05
N GLY A 31 18.32 -4.91 -2.13
CA GLY A 31 19.29 -5.03 -3.23
C GLY A 31 19.08 -6.24 -4.16
N LEU A 32 17.93 -6.92 -4.06
CA LEU A 32 17.58 -8.09 -4.88
C LEU A 32 16.93 -7.73 -6.22
N ARG A 33 16.56 -6.45 -6.40
CA ARG A 33 15.83 -5.96 -7.58
C ARG A 33 16.21 -4.52 -7.91
N GLY A 34 16.26 -4.19 -9.21
CA GLY A 34 16.41 -2.79 -9.68
C GLY A 34 15.11 -1.98 -9.54
N ILE A 35 15.23 -0.67 -9.38
CA ILE A 35 14.06 0.24 -9.26
C ILE A 35 13.31 0.40 -10.59
N GLU A 36 14.01 0.17 -11.70
CA GLU A 36 13.52 0.20 -13.07
C GLU A 36 12.42 -0.85 -13.26
N ALA A 37 12.55 -2.00 -12.60
CA ALA A 37 11.55 -3.06 -12.59
C ALA A 37 10.28 -2.71 -11.77
N GLN A 38 10.24 -1.51 -11.17
CA GLN A 38 9.07 -0.92 -10.51
C GLN A 38 8.49 0.26 -11.29
N THR A 39 9.09 0.66 -12.41
CA THR A 39 8.71 1.88 -13.13
C THR A 39 7.85 1.53 -14.33
N PHE A 40 6.66 2.14 -14.43
CA PHE A 40 5.70 1.87 -15.49
C PHE A 40 5.24 3.17 -16.14
N GLY A 41 5.35 3.24 -17.46
CA GLY A 41 4.82 4.35 -18.26
C GLY A 41 3.31 4.24 -18.50
N TYR A 42 2.77 5.23 -19.21
CA TYR A 42 1.35 5.30 -19.56
C TYR A 42 1.12 5.22 -21.07
N ASP A 43 2.14 4.84 -21.85
CA ASP A 43 2.14 4.88 -23.33
C ASP A 43 1.07 3.96 -23.96
N ARG A 44 0.60 2.98 -23.19
CA ARG A 44 -0.37 1.96 -23.62
C ARG A 44 -1.82 2.32 -23.30
N PHE A 45 -2.07 3.50 -22.76
CA PHE A 45 -3.41 3.93 -22.34
C PHE A 45 -4.32 4.31 -23.53
N GLY A 46 -3.77 4.36 -24.75
CA GLY A 46 -4.54 4.35 -26.00
C GLY A 46 -5.51 5.54 -26.13
N ASP A 47 -6.80 5.25 -26.15
CA ASP A 47 -7.89 6.22 -26.35
C ASP A 47 -8.36 6.92 -25.06
N ILE A 48 -7.61 6.77 -23.96
CA ILE A 48 -7.81 7.53 -22.73
C ILE A 48 -7.09 8.88 -22.86
N GLY A 49 -7.83 9.98 -22.69
CA GLY A 49 -7.22 11.30 -22.59
C GLY A 49 -6.33 11.38 -21.35
N LEU A 50 -5.09 11.82 -21.49
CA LEU A 50 -4.14 11.89 -20.39
C LEU A 50 -3.74 13.34 -20.12
N ILE A 51 -4.01 13.80 -18.91
CA ILE A 51 -3.70 15.15 -18.46
C ILE A 51 -2.63 15.08 -17.38
N ARG A 52 -1.43 15.58 -17.71
CA ARG A 52 -0.25 15.61 -16.83
C ARG A 52 -0.26 16.82 -15.91
N LYS A 53 -1.27 16.85 -15.04
CA LYS A 53 -1.51 17.93 -14.07
C LYS A 53 -2.00 17.34 -12.77
N ARG A 54 -1.85 18.09 -11.67
CA ARG A 54 -2.42 17.70 -10.39
C ARG A 54 -3.85 18.21 -10.27
N ALA A 55 -4.78 17.34 -9.90
CA ALA A 55 -6.08 17.78 -9.42
C ALA A 55 -5.93 18.38 -8.02
N VAL A 56 -6.43 19.60 -7.81
CA VAL A 56 -6.27 20.35 -6.55
C VAL A 56 -7.59 20.63 -5.83
N ALA A 57 -8.72 20.57 -6.54
CA ALA A 57 -10.05 20.67 -5.93
C ALA A 57 -11.11 19.97 -6.80
N VAL A 58 -12.25 19.65 -6.18
CA VAL A 58 -13.44 19.12 -6.86
C VAL A 58 -14.65 19.94 -6.44
N ASP A 59 -15.33 20.53 -7.41
CA ASP A 59 -16.65 21.14 -7.23
C ASP A 59 -17.70 20.06 -7.54
N ALA A 60 -18.19 19.40 -6.50
CA ALA A 60 -19.15 18.30 -6.63
C ALA A 60 -20.52 18.77 -7.15
N GLU A 61 -20.93 19.99 -6.81
CA GLU A 61 -22.21 20.59 -7.23
C GLU A 61 -22.20 20.88 -8.74
N ARG A 62 -21.14 21.53 -9.24
CA ARG A 62 -20.97 21.83 -10.67
C ARG A 62 -20.36 20.69 -11.47
N ARG A 63 -19.99 19.59 -10.81
CA ARG A 63 -19.30 18.42 -11.36
C ARG A 63 -18.04 18.79 -12.15
N ARG A 64 -17.10 19.46 -11.49
CA ARG A 64 -15.83 19.89 -12.07
C ARG A 64 -14.63 19.50 -11.21
N VAL A 65 -13.52 19.17 -11.85
CA VAL A 65 -12.21 19.01 -11.23
C VAL A 65 -11.35 20.21 -11.61
N ARG A 66 -10.81 20.91 -10.61
CA ARG A 66 -9.85 21.99 -10.80
C ARG A 66 -8.43 21.42 -10.79
N LEU A 67 -7.64 21.81 -11.79
CA LEU A 67 -6.22 21.50 -11.90
C LEU A 67 -5.34 22.59 -11.26
N ASP A 68 -4.07 22.23 -11.00
CA ASP A 68 -3.04 23.13 -10.47
C ASP A 68 -2.71 24.33 -11.37
N ASP A 69 -2.98 24.24 -12.67
CA ASP A 69 -2.84 25.35 -13.62
C ASP A 69 -4.08 26.24 -13.76
N GLY A 70 -5.12 25.98 -12.94
CA GLY A 70 -6.37 26.74 -12.96
C GLY A 70 -7.44 26.19 -13.90
N THR A 71 -7.12 25.21 -14.75
CA THR A 71 -8.08 24.60 -15.68
C THR A 71 -9.18 23.84 -14.93
N ASP A 72 -10.42 23.94 -15.42
CA ASP A 72 -11.55 23.13 -14.94
C ASP A 72 -11.95 22.07 -15.97
N ILE A 73 -12.04 20.82 -15.52
CA ILE A 73 -12.53 19.69 -16.32
C ILE A 73 -13.91 19.26 -15.79
N GLY A 74 -14.92 19.27 -16.65
CA GLY A 74 -16.26 18.76 -16.31
C GLY A 74 -16.33 17.23 -16.33
N TYR A 75 -17.18 16.64 -15.51
CA TYR A 75 -17.43 15.19 -15.51
C TYR A 75 -18.92 14.83 -15.41
N VAL A 76 -19.28 13.68 -15.98
CA VAL A 76 -20.59 13.04 -15.72
C VAL A 76 -20.52 12.20 -14.45
N ARG A 77 -19.45 11.40 -14.33
CA ARG A 77 -19.04 10.67 -13.13
C ARG A 77 -17.54 10.83 -12.94
N LEU A 78 -17.11 10.92 -11.69
CA LEU A 78 -15.70 11.06 -11.30
C LEU A 78 -15.25 9.79 -10.57
N VAL A 79 -14.07 9.26 -10.90
CA VAL A 79 -13.44 8.17 -10.14
C VAL A 79 -12.19 8.71 -9.47
N LEU A 80 -12.16 8.71 -8.14
CA LEU A 80 -11.03 9.10 -7.32
C LEU A 80 -10.26 7.85 -6.86
N ALA A 81 -8.98 7.79 -7.21
CA ALA A 81 -8.06 6.73 -6.78
C ALA A 81 -6.74 7.30 -6.21
N PRO A 82 -6.76 8.25 -5.25
CA PRO A 82 -5.57 9.02 -4.88
C PRO A 82 -4.57 8.27 -3.99
N GLY A 83 -4.82 6.99 -3.68
CA GLY A 83 -4.01 6.22 -2.76
C GLY A 83 -4.06 6.79 -1.33
N VAL A 84 -2.91 6.73 -0.65
CA VAL A 84 -2.75 7.24 0.73
C VAL A 84 -1.92 8.52 0.76
N ASP A 85 -2.23 9.38 1.73
CA ASP A 85 -1.28 10.34 2.26
C ASP A 85 -0.74 9.87 3.61
N LEU A 86 0.53 10.24 3.84
CA LEU A 86 1.23 10.00 5.09
C LEU A 86 0.88 11.14 6.05
N ARG A 87 0.56 10.79 7.29
CA ARG A 87 0.23 11.77 8.33
C ARG A 87 1.48 12.28 9.03
N PHE A 88 2.17 13.21 8.37
CA PHE A 88 3.29 13.96 8.97
C PHE A 88 2.87 14.84 10.15
N ASP A 89 1.56 14.98 10.37
CA ASP A 89 0.95 15.66 11.52
C ASP A 89 0.67 14.71 12.71
N ALA A 90 0.89 13.40 12.58
CA ALA A 90 0.43 12.41 13.56
C ALA A 90 1.53 11.80 14.44
N LEU A 91 2.80 11.96 14.08
CA LEU A 91 3.93 11.45 14.86
C LEU A 91 4.87 12.63 15.16
N PRO A 92 4.91 13.11 16.42
CA PRO A 92 5.83 14.16 16.86
C PRO A 92 7.26 13.92 16.37
N GLY A 93 7.87 14.97 15.81
CA GLY A 93 9.22 14.94 15.23
C GLY A 93 9.34 14.29 13.85
N TYR A 94 8.25 13.78 13.26
CA TYR A 94 8.27 13.13 11.94
C TYR A 94 7.51 13.91 10.86
N ASP A 95 8.16 14.92 10.30
CA ASP A 95 7.70 15.68 9.14
C ASP A 95 8.35 15.19 7.81
N GLU A 96 8.13 15.93 6.73
CA GLU A 96 8.75 15.62 5.43
C GLU A 96 10.27 15.70 5.45
N ALA A 97 10.85 16.60 6.25
CA ALA A 97 12.30 16.73 6.39
C ALA A 97 12.87 15.54 7.16
N ALA A 98 12.20 15.11 8.22
CA ALA A 98 12.52 13.89 8.96
C ALA A 98 12.48 12.65 8.06
N ALA A 99 11.52 12.56 7.13
CA ALA A 99 11.45 11.46 6.16
C ALA A 99 12.65 11.41 5.20
N ALA A 100 13.39 12.50 4.99
CA ALA A 100 14.64 12.48 4.23
C ALA A 100 15.82 11.88 5.02
N ILE A 101 15.66 11.70 6.34
CA ILE A 101 16.68 11.11 7.24
C ILE A 101 16.26 9.72 7.69
N MET A 102 14.99 9.51 8.01
CA MET A 102 14.42 8.26 8.50
C MET A 102 13.30 7.82 7.55
N PRO A 103 13.63 7.29 6.35
CA PRO A 103 12.67 7.12 5.26
C PRO A 103 11.48 6.24 5.64
N HIS A 104 10.29 6.57 5.14
CA HIS A 104 9.11 5.70 5.26
C HIS A 104 9.11 4.60 4.20
N ALA A 105 9.57 4.91 2.98
CA ALA A 105 9.50 4.03 1.80
C ALA A 105 8.11 3.37 1.56
N TRP A 106 7.03 4.00 2.04
CA TRP A 106 5.62 3.57 1.81
C TRP A 106 4.96 4.13 0.54
N LYS A 107 5.62 5.13 -0.05
CA LYS A 107 5.44 5.55 -1.44
C LYS A 107 6.79 5.25 -2.12
N ALA A 108 6.77 4.48 -3.20
CA ALA A 108 8.00 3.98 -3.83
C ALA A 108 8.78 5.09 -4.54
N GLY A 109 10.01 4.79 -4.97
CA GLY A 109 10.86 5.72 -5.71
C GLY A 109 12.01 6.25 -4.87
N PRO A 110 12.21 7.59 -4.78
CA PRO A 110 13.33 8.17 -4.03
C PRO A 110 13.43 7.66 -2.58
N GLN A 111 12.30 7.49 -1.91
CA GLN A 111 12.25 6.95 -0.53
C GLN A 111 12.69 5.48 -0.43
N THR A 112 12.39 4.66 -1.45
CA THR A 112 12.86 3.27 -1.54
C THR A 112 14.38 3.23 -1.70
N LEU A 113 14.92 4.05 -2.60
CA LEU A 113 16.35 4.15 -2.85
C LEU A 113 17.11 4.69 -1.64
N LEU A 114 16.57 5.72 -0.98
CA LEU A 114 17.14 6.27 0.25
C LEU A 114 17.27 5.20 1.33
N LEU A 115 16.22 4.40 1.57
CA LEU A 115 16.30 3.31 2.56
C LEU A 115 17.34 2.25 2.16
N ARG A 116 17.36 1.83 0.88
CA ARG A 116 18.38 0.90 0.37
C ARG A 116 19.80 1.42 0.61
N ASP A 117 20.04 2.68 0.28
CA ASP A 117 21.37 3.30 0.34
C ASP A 117 21.82 3.49 1.79
N GLN A 118 20.89 3.84 2.70
CA GLN A 118 21.15 3.86 4.14
C GLN A 118 21.52 2.47 4.68
N LEU A 119 20.80 1.41 4.28
CA LEU A 119 21.16 0.04 4.65
C LEU A 119 22.53 -0.36 4.11
N ALA A 120 22.85 0.01 2.87
CA ALA A 120 24.16 -0.26 2.28
C ALA A 120 25.31 0.43 3.05
N ALA A 121 25.10 1.70 3.40
CA ALA A 121 26.08 2.53 4.10
C ALA A 121 26.19 2.24 5.62
N MET A 122 25.20 1.56 6.22
CA MET A 122 25.19 1.22 7.64
C MET A 122 26.48 0.46 8.04
N PRO A 123 27.16 0.79 9.14
CA PRO A 123 28.31 0.02 9.59
C PRO A 123 27.90 -1.42 9.97
N GLU A 124 28.84 -2.34 9.84
CA GLU A 124 28.65 -3.71 10.32
C GLU A 124 28.42 -3.72 11.84
N GLY A 125 27.41 -4.46 12.30
CA GLY A 125 26.96 -4.45 13.69
C GLY A 125 25.93 -3.35 14.01
N GLY A 126 25.49 -2.59 13.01
CA GLY A 126 24.49 -1.54 13.18
C GLY A 126 23.08 -2.07 13.51
N VAL A 127 22.23 -1.17 14.00
CA VAL A 127 20.84 -1.45 14.36
C VAL A 127 19.91 -0.81 13.35
N VAL A 128 19.09 -1.65 12.71
CA VAL A 128 17.94 -1.20 11.92
C VAL A 128 16.72 -1.18 12.83
N ILE A 129 15.99 -0.07 12.85
CA ILE A 129 14.68 0.00 13.53
C ILE A 129 13.60 0.27 12.49
N LEU A 130 12.59 -0.58 12.47
CA LEU A 130 11.39 -0.42 11.65
C LEU A 130 10.21 -0.11 12.57
N SER A 131 9.53 1.01 12.36
CA SER A 131 8.29 1.33 13.05
C SER A 131 7.08 1.02 12.18
N ALA A 132 6.13 0.24 12.70
CA ALA A 132 4.89 -0.12 12.03
C ALA A 132 3.67 0.58 12.70
N PRO A 133 2.80 1.25 11.93
CA PRO A 133 1.69 2.01 12.49
C PRO A 133 0.51 1.12 12.88
N ALA A 134 -0.47 1.71 13.56
CA ALA A 134 -1.76 1.10 13.82
C ALA A 134 -2.59 0.94 12.54
N ASN A 135 -3.59 0.05 12.57
CA ASN A 135 -4.56 -0.09 11.49
C ASN A 135 -5.50 1.13 11.40
N PRO A 136 -6.05 1.45 10.21
CA PRO A 136 -5.73 0.87 8.92
C PRO A 136 -4.53 1.56 8.23
N PHE A 137 -3.76 0.81 7.45
CA PHE A 137 -2.68 1.32 6.60
C PHE A 137 -2.55 0.49 5.31
N ARG A 138 -1.88 1.02 4.29
CA ARG A 138 -1.61 0.31 3.02
C ARG A 138 -0.79 -0.95 3.29
N CYS A 139 -1.19 -2.07 2.70
CA CYS A 139 -0.53 -3.38 2.70
C CYS A 139 -0.11 -3.87 4.10
N PRO A 140 -1.06 -4.43 4.90
CA PRO A 140 -0.78 -4.91 6.24
C PRO A 140 0.43 -5.84 6.42
N PRO A 141 0.74 -6.80 5.53
CA PRO A 141 1.94 -7.64 5.69
C PRO A 141 3.25 -6.97 5.24
N GLY A 142 3.19 -5.80 4.60
CA GLY A 142 4.33 -5.12 4.01
C GLY A 142 5.49 -4.77 4.97
N PRO A 143 5.24 -4.33 6.23
CA PRO A 143 6.32 -4.03 7.16
C PRO A 143 7.12 -5.27 7.54
N TYR A 144 6.45 -6.41 7.65
CA TYR A 144 7.02 -7.68 8.07
C TYR A 144 7.74 -8.41 6.92
N GLU A 145 7.23 -8.26 5.68
CA GLU A 145 7.99 -8.58 4.47
C GLU A 145 9.28 -7.74 4.40
N ARG A 146 9.18 -6.42 4.63
CA ARG A 146 10.35 -5.54 4.65
C ARG A 146 11.36 -5.97 5.70
N ALA A 147 10.92 -6.26 6.93
CA ALA A 147 11.79 -6.76 7.98
C ALA A 147 12.49 -8.07 7.56
N SER A 148 11.76 -8.96 6.89
CA SER A 148 12.30 -10.24 6.40
C SER A 148 13.39 -10.03 5.34
N LEU A 149 13.15 -9.18 4.35
CA LEU A 149 14.12 -8.93 3.27
C LEU A 149 15.30 -8.05 3.73
N ILE A 150 15.09 -7.14 4.69
CA ILE A 150 16.21 -6.46 5.35
C ILE A 150 17.02 -7.48 6.15
N ALA A 151 16.39 -8.37 6.91
CA ALA A 151 17.10 -9.43 7.64
C ALA A 151 17.89 -10.36 6.70
N HIS A 152 17.35 -10.67 5.51
CA HIS A 152 18.09 -11.37 4.47
C HIS A 152 19.37 -10.61 4.06
N TYR A 153 19.25 -9.31 3.78
CA TYR A 153 20.40 -8.45 3.47
C TYR A 153 21.40 -8.39 4.63
N LEU A 154 20.96 -8.23 5.87
CA LEU A 154 21.83 -8.19 7.04
C LEU A 154 22.53 -9.52 7.27
N LYS A 155 21.83 -10.65 7.22
CA LYS A 155 22.44 -11.98 7.35
C LYS A 155 23.56 -12.22 6.33
N THR A 156 23.39 -11.74 5.10
CA THR A 156 24.33 -11.99 4.00
C THR A 156 25.48 -10.99 3.95
N SER A 157 25.22 -9.72 4.27
CA SER A 157 26.17 -8.62 4.06
C SER A 157 26.67 -7.98 5.35
N LYS A 158 25.89 -8.07 6.42
CA LYS A 158 26.15 -7.40 7.71
C LYS A 158 25.74 -8.26 8.93
N PRO A 159 26.29 -9.48 9.09
CA PRO A 159 25.72 -10.53 9.94
C PRO A 159 25.72 -10.25 11.44
N ARG A 160 26.51 -9.27 11.93
CA ARG A 160 26.47 -8.84 13.34
C ARG A 160 25.39 -7.79 13.62
N SER A 161 24.73 -7.29 12.59
CA SER A 161 23.67 -6.29 12.71
C SER A 161 22.37 -6.93 13.18
N LYS A 162 21.47 -6.11 13.73
CA LYS A 162 20.16 -6.55 14.21
C LYS A 162 19.04 -5.68 13.67
N LEU A 163 17.82 -6.21 13.66
CA LEU A 163 16.62 -5.51 13.27
C LEU A 163 15.60 -5.54 14.42
N ILE A 164 15.08 -4.36 14.79
CA ILE A 164 14.02 -4.23 15.79
C ILE A 164 12.77 -3.68 15.09
N ILE A 165 11.64 -4.37 15.25
CA ILE A 165 10.33 -3.90 14.80
C ILE A 165 9.61 -3.33 16.03
N LEU A 166 9.37 -2.02 16.01
CA LEU A 166 8.56 -1.32 17.01
C LEU A 166 7.13 -1.19 16.47
N ASP A 167 6.21 -2.00 17.01
CA ASP A 167 4.87 -2.14 16.48
C ASP A 167 3.79 -1.48 17.36
N ALA A 168 2.92 -0.70 16.74
CA ALA A 168 1.73 -0.14 17.38
C ALA A 168 0.55 -1.15 17.46
N LYS A 169 0.81 -2.45 17.30
CA LYS A 169 -0.19 -3.53 17.31
C LYS A 169 0.30 -4.74 18.12
N ASP A 170 -0.64 -5.54 18.62
CA ASP A 170 -0.37 -6.81 19.33
C ASP A 170 -0.49 -8.05 18.45
N ALA A 171 -0.97 -7.88 17.22
CA ALA A 171 -1.03 -8.93 16.22
C ALA A 171 -0.88 -8.33 14.83
N PHE A 172 -0.36 -9.13 13.90
CA PHE A 172 -0.18 -8.69 12.52
C PHE A 172 -0.50 -9.74 11.46
N SER A 173 -0.63 -9.28 10.22
CA SER A 173 -1.03 -10.13 9.09
C SER A 173 0.01 -11.23 8.85
N LYS A 174 -0.46 -12.48 8.81
CA LYS A 174 0.39 -13.68 8.63
C LYS A 174 1.43 -13.89 9.73
N GLN A 175 1.21 -13.37 10.93
CA GLN A 175 2.19 -13.41 12.03
C GLN A 175 2.84 -14.77 12.25
N ARG A 176 2.05 -15.83 12.43
CA ARG A 176 2.59 -17.19 12.65
C ARG A 176 3.51 -17.67 11.51
N LEU A 177 3.21 -17.31 10.26
CA LEU A 177 4.03 -17.67 9.11
C LEU A 177 5.36 -16.90 9.09
N PHE A 178 5.30 -15.59 9.38
CA PHE A 178 6.50 -14.76 9.48
C PHE A 178 7.39 -15.20 10.64
N GLU A 179 6.85 -15.37 11.85
CA GLU A 179 7.61 -15.78 13.03
C GLU A 179 8.28 -17.15 12.84
N ALA A 180 7.56 -18.12 12.27
CA ALA A 180 8.13 -19.43 11.96
C ALA A 180 9.30 -19.32 10.96
N ALA A 181 9.12 -18.53 9.90
CA ALA A 181 10.16 -18.33 8.90
C ALA A 181 11.34 -17.52 9.45
N TRP A 182 11.12 -16.56 10.37
CA TRP A 182 12.19 -15.82 11.05
C TRP A 182 12.99 -16.71 11.99
N GLN A 183 12.34 -17.60 12.72
CA GLN A 183 13.00 -18.57 13.58
C GLN A 183 13.90 -19.52 12.77
N GLU A 184 13.43 -19.95 11.60
CA GLU A 184 14.18 -20.82 10.69
C GLU A 184 15.34 -20.08 9.99
N LEU A 185 15.06 -18.92 9.39
CA LEU A 185 15.98 -18.26 8.46
C LEU A 185 16.89 -17.24 9.13
N TYR A 186 16.42 -16.59 10.19
CA TYR A 186 17.05 -15.42 10.82
C TYR A 186 17.09 -15.53 12.37
N PRO A 187 17.48 -16.66 12.96
CA PRO A 187 17.40 -16.86 14.41
C PRO A 187 18.18 -15.78 15.16
N GLY A 188 17.48 -15.03 16.01
CA GLY A 188 18.04 -13.96 16.84
C GLY A 188 18.35 -12.64 16.13
N LEU A 189 18.09 -12.52 14.82
CA LEU A 189 18.37 -11.29 14.06
C LEU A 189 17.22 -10.27 14.18
N ILE A 190 15.98 -10.76 14.14
CA ILE A 190 14.76 -9.94 14.20
C ILE A 190 14.17 -9.99 15.62
N GLU A 191 13.99 -8.82 16.21
CA GLU A 191 13.22 -8.61 17.43
C GLU A 191 11.90 -7.91 17.08
N TRP A 192 10.75 -8.47 17.48
CA TRP A 192 9.46 -7.82 17.33
C TRP A 192 8.93 -7.41 18.71
N VAL A 193 8.73 -6.11 18.90
CA VAL A 193 8.19 -5.53 20.12
C VAL A 193 6.73 -5.13 19.86
N PRO A 194 5.74 -5.87 20.38
CA PRO A 194 4.33 -5.55 20.21
C PRO A 194 3.90 -4.34 21.05
N LEU A 195 2.70 -3.81 20.77
CA LEU A 195 2.10 -2.70 21.51
C LEU A 195 2.09 -2.93 23.03
N SER A 196 1.62 -4.09 23.47
CA SER A 196 1.55 -4.52 24.89
C SER A 196 2.91 -4.63 25.58
N SER A 197 4.00 -4.69 24.81
CA SER A 197 5.38 -4.68 25.31
C SER A 197 6.09 -3.36 25.03
N GLY A 198 5.37 -2.31 24.66
CA GLY A 198 5.94 -0.98 24.45
C GLY A 198 6.46 -0.68 23.05
N GLY A 199 6.01 -1.41 22.04
CA GLY A 199 6.41 -1.23 20.64
C GLY A 199 5.90 0.05 19.98
N ARG A 200 4.94 0.75 20.59
CA ARG A 200 4.38 1.95 20.00
C ARG A 200 5.36 3.12 20.06
N VAL A 201 5.81 3.57 18.89
CA VAL A 201 6.58 4.81 18.74
C VAL A 201 5.63 6.01 18.92
N THR A 202 5.97 6.88 19.86
CA THR A 202 5.19 8.08 20.23
C THR A 202 5.82 9.36 19.72
N GLU A 203 7.13 9.35 19.44
CA GLU A 203 7.90 10.48 18.94
C GLU A 203 9.18 9.96 18.25
N VAL A 204 9.76 10.77 17.36
CA VAL A 204 11.10 10.51 16.80
C VAL A 204 11.97 11.76 16.86
N ASP A 205 13.28 11.55 17.02
CA ASP A 205 14.30 12.59 16.87
C ASP A 205 15.15 12.28 15.64
N PRO A 206 14.95 13.00 14.51
CA PRO A 206 15.72 12.80 13.29
C PRO A 206 17.20 13.13 13.43
N ALA A 207 17.58 14.05 14.33
CA ALA A 207 18.97 14.49 14.48
C ALA A 207 19.85 13.36 15.06
N THR A 208 19.26 12.53 15.93
CA THR A 208 19.95 11.41 16.56
C THR A 208 19.53 10.03 16.04
N ARG A 209 18.53 9.99 15.13
CA ARG A 209 17.83 8.77 14.66
C ARG A 209 17.29 7.94 15.82
N THR A 210 16.62 8.61 16.75
CA THR A 210 16.04 7.98 17.93
C THR A 210 14.53 7.84 17.75
N LEU A 211 13.99 6.66 18.02
CA LEU A 211 12.56 6.41 18.12
C LEU A 211 12.20 6.28 19.60
N VAL A 212 11.24 7.08 20.06
CA VAL A 212 10.78 7.11 21.45
C VAL A 212 9.54 6.25 21.58
N THR A 213 9.51 5.36 22.55
CA THR A 213 8.31 4.62 22.98
C THR A 213 8.00 4.94 24.43
N GLU A 214 6.85 4.49 24.93
CA GLU A 214 6.47 4.65 26.34
C GLU A 214 7.46 4.02 27.33
N PHE A 215 8.27 3.06 26.85
CA PHE A 215 9.17 2.28 27.69
C PHE A 215 10.65 2.60 27.44
N GLY A 216 10.98 3.54 26.55
CA GLY A 216 12.34 4.02 26.38
C GLY A 216 12.67 4.60 25.00
N ASN A 217 13.94 4.93 24.84
CA ASN A 217 14.48 5.54 23.63
C ASN A 217 15.33 4.50 22.88
N HIS A 218 15.03 4.32 21.59
CA HIS A 218 15.69 3.36 20.73
C HIS A 218 16.48 4.07 19.64
N LYS A 219 17.80 4.07 19.75
CA LYS A 219 18.69 4.68 18.76
C LYS A 219 18.96 3.71 17.62
N ALA A 220 18.78 4.16 16.37
CA ALA A 220 19.03 3.38 15.18
C ALA A 220 20.22 3.91 14.38
N ASP A 221 20.95 3.02 13.72
CA ASP A 221 21.85 3.43 12.63
C ASP A 221 21.06 3.72 11.36
N VAL A 222 19.99 2.94 11.12
CA VAL A 222 18.99 3.13 10.05
C VAL A 222 17.58 3.03 10.64
N ALA A 223 16.79 4.10 10.54
CA ALA A 223 15.41 4.13 11.00
C ALA A 223 14.44 4.16 9.82
N ASN A 224 13.59 3.13 9.70
CA ASN A 224 12.46 3.11 8.77
C ASN A 224 11.16 3.42 9.53
N VAL A 225 10.64 4.63 9.39
CA VAL A 225 9.44 5.09 10.11
C VAL A 225 8.24 5.12 9.18
N ILE A 226 7.29 4.21 9.37
CA ILE A 226 6.03 4.18 8.60
C ILE A 226 4.95 4.90 9.41
N PRO A 227 4.59 6.16 9.07
CA PRO A 227 3.63 6.92 9.85
C PRO A 227 2.19 6.43 9.62
N PRO A 228 1.24 6.82 10.48
CA PRO A 228 -0.18 6.67 10.21
C PRO A 228 -0.58 7.28 8.86
N GLN A 229 -1.66 6.78 8.28
CA GLN A 229 -2.08 7.09 6.91
C GLN A 229 -3.52 7.56 6.86
N ARG A 230 -3.88 8.24 5.76
CA ARG A 230 -5.25 8.64 5.42
C ARG A 230 -5.44 8.61 3.91
N ALA A 231 -6.67 8.81 3.42
CA ALA A 231 -6.91 8.99 1.98
C ALA A 231 -6.14 10.22 1.44
N GLY A 232 -5.65 10.14 0.20
CA GLY A 232 -4.91 11.25 -0.42
C GLY A 232 -5.73 12.55 -0.47
N GLY A 233 -5.06 13.70 -0.31
CA GLY A 233 -5.67 14.99 0.04
C GLY A 233 -6.82 15.47 -0.86
N ILE A 234 -6.81 15.12 -2.15
CA ILE A 234 -7.91 15.42 -3.08
C ILE A 234 -9.26 14.86 -2.59
N ALA A 235 -9.26 13.71 -1.89
CA ALA A 235 -10.47 13.12 -1.33
C ALA A 235 -11.12 13.98 -0.24
N GLN A 236 -10.30 14.67 0.57
CA GLN A 236 -10.80 15.63 1.57
C GLN A 236 -11.36 16.87 0.87
N SER A 237 -10.62 17.43 -0.09
CA SER A 237 -11.08 18.61 -0.84
C SER A 237 -12.35 18.35 -1.66
N ALA A 238 -12.58 17.10 -2.08
CA ALA A 238 -13.78 16.67 -2.76
C ALA A 238 -14.95 16.38 -1.82
N GLY A 239 -14.75 16.46 -0.49
CA GLY A 239 -15.78 16.18 0.49
C GLY A 239 -16.23 14.70 0.53
N VAL A 240 -15.38 13.77 0.11
CA VAL A 240 -15.68 12.33 0.08
C VAL A 240 -15.01 11.52 1.19
N ALA A 241 -14.13 12.14 1.99
CA ALA A 241 -13.54 11.55 3.18
C ALA A 241 -14.33 11.96 4.45
N ASP A 242 -14.60 11.00 5.33
CA ASP A 242 -15.25 11.26 6.62
C ASP A 242 -14.22 11.61 7.73
N GLN A 243 -14.69 11.70 8.98
CA GLN A 243 -13.86 12.05 10.14
C GLN A 243 -12.72 11.04 10.42
N THR A 244 -12.81 9.81 9.91
CA THR A 244 -11.72 8.83 10.00
C THR A 244 -10.57 9.16 9.06
N GLY A 245 -10.78 10.07 8.10
CA GLY A 245 -9.84 10.41 7.03
C GLY A 245 -9.88 9.44 5.84
N TRP A 246 -10.86 8.52 5.80
CA TRP A 246 -11.09 7.57 4.70
C TRP A 246 -12.45 7.79 4.06
N CYS A 247 -12.68 7.19 2.89
CA CYS A 247 -13.86 7.48 2.07
C CYS A 247 -14.93 6.39 2.20
N PRO A 248 -16.09 6.66 2.83
CA PRO A 248 -17.21 5.72 2.85
C PRO A 248 -17.84 5.60 1.46
N ILE A 249 -18.03 4.35 1.02
CA ILE A 249 -18.54 4.03 -0.32
C ILE A 249 -19.72 3.07 -0.28
N ASP A 250 -20.54 3.09 -1.34
CA ASP A 250 -21.44 2.00 -1.66
C ASP A 250 -20.64 0.79 -2.17
N PRO A 251 -20.79 -0.42 -1.59
CA PRO A 251 -19.95 -1.56 -1.92
C PRO A 251 -20.24 -2.19 -3.30
N VAL A 252 -21.34 -1.83 -3.96
CA VAL A 252 -21.69 -2.33 -5.29
C VAL A 252 -21.08 -1.44 -6.37
N THR A 253 -21.17 -0.13 -6.19
CA THR A 253 -20.86 0.88 -7.21
C THR A 253 -19.58 1.65 -6.95
N PHE A 254 -19.07 1.59 -5.72
CA PHE A 254 -17.99 2.43 -5.21
C PHE A 254 -18.32 3.92 -5.18
N GLU A 255 -19.59 4.29 -5.41
CA GLU A 255 -20.04 5.68 -5.29
C GLU A 255 -19.88 6.14 -3.83
N SER A 256 -19.40 7.36 -3.64
CA SER A 256 -19.25 7.97 -2.33
C SER A 256 -20.62 8.10 -1.67
N ARG A 257 -20.69 7.77 -0.38
CA ARG A 257 -21.88 8.02 0.43
C ARG A 257 -22.08 9.48 0.78
N LEU A 258 -21.07 10.32 0.52
CA LEU A 258 -21.06 11.73 0.86
C LEU A 258 -21.33 12.61 -0.36
N GLN A 259 -20.89 12.19 -1.55
CA GLN A 259 -21.03 12.97 -2.79
C GLN A 259 -21.52 12.08 -3.94
N PRO A 260 -22.76 12.26 -4.42
CA PRO A 260 -23.26 11.55 -5.59
C PRO A 260 -22.39 11.79 -6.83
N ALA A 261 -22.36 10.80 -7.73
CA ALA A 261 -21.57 10.78 -8.97
C ALA A 261 -20.03 10.80 -8.80
N ILE A 262 -19.52 10.79 -7.56
CA ILE A 262 -18.10 10.59 -7.28
C ILE A 262 -17.91 9.18 -6.74
N HIS A 263 -17.04 8.39 -7.36
CA HIS A 263 -16.68 7.04 -6.93
C HIS A 263 -15.27 7.04 -6.32
N VAL A 264 -15.05 6.25 -5.27
CA VAL A 264 -13.72 6.14 -4.63
C VAL A 264 -13.27 4.69 -4.58
N ILE A 265 -12.05 4.44 -5.05
CA ILE A 265 -11.45 3.10 -5.11
C ILE A 265 -10.03 3.07 -4.53
N GLY A 266 -9.49 1.87 -4.34
CA GLY A 266 -8.15 1.63 -3.84
C GLY A 266 -8.01 1.98 -2.37
N ASP A 267 -6.80 2.36 -1.97
CA ASP A 267 -6.50 2.59 -0.55
C ASP A 267 -7.37 3.67 0.10
N ALA A 268 -7.86 4.65 -0.66
CA ALA A 268 -8.67 5.75 -0.13
C ALA A 268 -10.05 5.28 0.40
N ALA A 269 -10.58 4.19 -0.16
CA ALA A 269 -11.89 3.68 0.17
C ALA A 269 -11.94 2.95 1.53
N ILE A 270 -13.09 3.02 2.19
CA ILE A 270 -13.47 2.13 3.28
C ILE A 270 -14.01 0.84 2.64
N GLY A 271 -13.10 -0.10 2.37
CA GLY A 271 -13.38 -1.35 1.67
C GLY A 271 -13.86 -2.50 2.55
N GLY A 272 -14.38 -2.23 3.77
CA GLY A 272 -14.76 -3.28 4.71
C GLY A 272 -13.59 -4.21 5.06
N ALA A 273 -13.77 -5.51 4.81
CA ALA A 273 -12.76 -6.54 5.06
C ALA A 273 -11.64 -6.58 4.01
N MET A 274 -11.77 -5.88 2.87
CA MET A 274 -10.72 -5.85 1.86
C MET A 274 -9.51 -5.05 2.34
N PRO A 275 -8.28 -5.59 2.23
CA PRO A 275 -7.10 -4.83 2.61
C PRO A 275 -6.83 -3.69 1.62
N LYS A 276 -6.10 -2.67 2.09
CA LYS A 276 -5.59 -1.58 1.25
C LYS A 276 -4.38 -2.09 0.45
N SER A 277 -4.61 -2.82 -0.65
CA SER A 277 -3.58 -3.50 -1.46
C SER A 277 -3.72 -3.17 -2.95
N ALA A 278 -2.66 -3.42 -3.73
CA ALA A 278 -2.70 -3.29 -5.18
C ALA A 278 -3.71 -4.26 -5.84
N PHE A 279 -3.83 -5.49 -5.32
CA PHE A 279 -4.80 -6.46 -5.83
C PHE A 279 -6.22 -5.95 -5.58
N SER A 280 -6.52 -5.53 -4.35
CA SER A 280 -7.81 -4.95 -3.99
C SER A 280 -8.13 -3.73 -4.86
N ALA A 281 -7.18 -2.81 -5.04
CA ALA A 281 -7.37 -1.65 -5.91
C ALA A 281 -7.71 -2.03 -7.36
N ASN A 282 -7.00 -3.02 -7.95
CA ASN A 282 -7.30 -3.51 -9.29
C ASN A 282 -8.69 -4.16 -9.38
N ALA A 283 -9.05 -5.03 -8.42
CA ALA A 283 -10.35 -5.68 -8.39
C ALA A 283 -11.49 -4.65 -8.26
N GLN A 284 -11.33 -3.68 -7.37
CA GLN A 284 -12.27 -2.57 -7.18
C GLN A 284 -12.37 -1.70 -8.42
N ALA A 285 -11.25 -1.39 -9.10
CA ALA A 285 -11.25 -0.61 -10.34
C ALA A 285 -12.07 -1.27 -11.45
N LYS A 286 -11.98 -2.61 -11.59
CA LYS A 286 -12.78 -3.36 -12.57
C LYS A 286 -14.28 -3.30 -12.24
N ALA A 287 -14.65 -3.55 -10.99
CA ALA A 287 -16.03 -3.50 -10.55
C ALA A 287 -16.63 -2.09 -10.64
N CYS A 288 -15.90 -1.08 -10.17
CA CYS A 288 -16.27 0.33 -10.30
C CYS A 288 -16.41 0.73 -11.77
N ALA A 289 -15.50 0.33 -12.65
CA ALA A 289 -15.62 0.61 -14.08
C ALA A 289 -16.89 0.01 -14.70
N ALA A 290 -17.28 -1.20 -14.29
CA ALA A 290 -18.54 -1.82 -14.72
C ALA A 290 -19.76 -1.07 -14.18
N ALA A 291 -19.75 -0.69 -12.89
CA ALA A 291 -20.82 0.09 -12.28
C ALA A 291 -20.97 1.47 -12.93
N VAL A 292 -19.88 2.22 -13.12
CA VAL A 292 -19.88 3.53 -13.80
C VAL A 292 -20.42 3.39 -15.22
N SER A 293 -19.99 2.38 -15.97
CA SER A 293 -20.47 2.14 -17.33
C SER A 293 -21.97 1.83 -17.38
N ALA A 294 -22.49 1.06 -16.42
CA ALA A 294 -23.91 0.80 -16.30
C ALA A 294 -24.69 2.07 -15.94
N LEU A 295 -24.21 2.82 -14.94
CA LEU A 295 -24.89 4.03 -14.45
C LEU A 295 -24.92 5.17 -15.46
N VAL A 296 -23.87 5.35 -16.27
CA VAL A 296 -23.88 6.35 -17.37
C VAL A 296 -24.93 6.01 -18.43
N ARG A 297 -25.28 4.73 -18.57
CA ARG A 297 -26.33 4.25 -19.49
C ARG A 297 -27.66 4.02 -18.76
N GLU A 298 -27.81 4.54 -17.54
CA GLU A 298 -29.03 4.41 -16.72
C GLU A 298 -29.46 2.96 -16.47
N ARG A 299 -28.48 2.04 -16.38
CA ARG A 299 -28.70 0.63 -16.08
C ARG A 299 -28.34 0.33 -14.62
N GLN A 300 -29.01 -0.69 -14.07
CA GLN A 300 -28.71 -1.18 -12.72
C GLN A 300 -27.34 -1.87 -12.67
N PRO A 301 -26.43 -1.46 -11.77
CA PRO A 301 -25.17 -2.17 -11.55
C PRO A 301 -25.39 -3.57 -10.95
N ALA A 302 -24.62 -4.54 -11.43
CA ALA A 302 -24.60 -5.88 -10.84
C ALA A 302 -23.77 -5.90 -9.55
N GLN A 303 -24.15 -6.77 -8.60
CA GLN A 303 -23.36 -6.98 -7.40
C GLN A 303 -22.00 -7.63 -7.73
N PRO A 304 -20.86 -7.03 -7.36
CA PRO A 304 -19.56 -7.60 -7.64
C PRO A 304 -19.20 -8.74 -6.69
N LYS A 305 -18.37 -9.66 -7.18
CA LYS A 305 -17.50 -10.52 -6.36
C LYS A 305 -16.06 -10.11 -6.61
N LEU A 306 -15.32 -9.87 -5.53
CA LEU A 306 -13.97 -9.32 -5.58
C LEU A 306 -12.99 -10.31 -4.95
N ILE A 307 -11.73 -10.19 -5.31
CA ILE A 307 -10.66 -11.03 -4.80
C ILE A 307 -9.47 -10.18 -4.38
N ASN A 308 -8.68 -10.70 -3.45
CA ASN A 308 -7.38 -10.15 -3.09
C ASN A 308 -6.41 -11.29 -2.79
N THR A 309 -5.16 -11.11 -3.18
CA THR A 309 -4.03 -11.90 -2.66
C THR A 309 -2.86 -10.97 -2.36
N CYS A 310 -2.30 -11.09 -1.15
CA CYS A 310 -1.06 -10.40 -0.76
C CYS A 310 0.05 -11.43 -0.53
N TYR A 311 0.92 -11.57 -1.53
CA TYR A 311 2.18 -12.29 -1.38
C TYR A 311 3.17 -11.50 -0.52
N SER A 312 4.04 -12.22 0.17
CA SER A 312 5.21 -11.66 0.85
C SER A 312 6.40 -12.58 0.66
N LEU A 313 7.53 -12.01 0.28
CA LEU A 313 8.81 -12.71 0.24
C LEU A 313 9.50 -12.59 1.59
N VAL A 314 9.78 -13.73 2.23
CA VAL A 314 10.56 -13.78 3.47
C VAL A 314 12.07 -13.85 3.15
N ALA A 315 12.41 -14.49 2.05
CA ALA A 315 13.76 -14.62 1.48
C ALA A 315 13.64 -14.85 -0.05
N PRO A 316 14.73 -14.76 -0.83
CA PRO A 316 14.74 -15.32 -2.17
C PRO A 316 14.28 -16.78 -2.15
N GLY A 317 13.26 -17.12 -2.94
CA GLY A 317 12.69 -18.47 -2.98
C GLY A 317 11.81 -18.85 -1.78
N TYR A 318 11.47 -17.93 -0.87
CA TYR A 318 10.56 -18.20 0.24
C TYR A 318 9.39 -17.22 0.23
N GLY A 319 8.25 -17.64 -0.32
CA GLY A 319 7.02 -16.86 -0.37
C GLY A 319 5.97 -17.37 0.62
N ILE A 320 5.15 -16.44 1.12
CA ILE A 320 3.92 -16.73 1.87
C ILE A 320 2.81 -15.78 1.41
N SER A 321 1.57 -16.24 1.43
CA SER A 321 0.42 -15.51 0.89
C SER A 321 -0.75 -15.46 1.88
N ILE A 322 -1.62 -14.49 1.65
CA ILE A 322 -2.97 -14.41 2.21
C ILE A 322 -3.92 -14.06 1.08
N ALA A 323 -5.00 -14.82 0.93
CA ALA A 323 -6.00 -14.63 -0.10
C ALA A 323 -7.40 -14.48 0.53
N GLY A 324 -8.30 -13.80 -0.19
CA GLY A 324 -9.68 -13.63 0.23
C GLY A 324 -10.61 -13.39 -0.96
N VAL A 325 -11.88 -13.77 -0.79
CA VAL A 325 -12.98 -13.47 -1.72
C VAL A 325 -14.01 -12.63 -0.96
N TYR A 326 -14.51 -11.58 -1.60
CA TYR A 326 -15.33 -10.56 -0.97
C TYR A 326 -16.59 -10.28 -1.78
N GLN A 327 -17.67 -9.90 -1.09
CA GLN A 327 -18.92 -9.49 -1.71
C GLN A 327 -19.62 -8.41 -0.88
N PRO A 328 -20.52 -7.60 -1.48
CA PRO A 328 -21.40 -6.70 -0.75
C PRO A 328 -22.24 -7.46 0.29
N ARG A 329 -22.18 -7.01 1.55
CA ARG A 329 -23.05 -7.45 2.65
C ARG A 329 -23.14 -6.33 3.68
N ASP A 330 -24.36 -6.00 4.13
CA ASP A 330 -24.62 -4.98 5.15
C ASP A 330 -23.97 -3.62 4.86
N GLY A 331 -23.94 -3.24 3.58
CA GLY A 331 -23.32 -1.99 3.13
C GLY A 331 -21.78 -1.97 3.18
N LEU A 332 -21.11 -3.11 3.34
CA LEU A 332 -19.65 -3.21 3.26
C LEU A 332 -19.25 -4.34 2.31
N LEU A 333 -17.96 -4.41 1.97
CA LEU A 333 -17.38 -5.59 1.34
C LEU A 333 -16.95 -6.54 2.45
N ALA A 334 -17.68 -7.64 2.60
CA ALA A 334 -17.42 -8.68 3.60
C ALA A 334 -16.75 -9.88 2.94
N GLU A 335 -15.97 -10.63 3.73
CA GLU A 335 -15.42 -11.92 3.29
C GLU A 335 -16.53 -12.94 3.05
N VAL A 336 -16.36 -13.74 2.00
CA VAL A 336 -17.17 -14.92 1.74
C VAL A 336 -16.68 -16.03 2.65
N GLU A 337 -17.59 -16.58 3.46
CA GLU A 337 -17.26 -17.64 4.40
C GLU A 337 -16.64 -18.86 3.69
N GLY A 338 -15.55 -19.38 4.28
CA GLY A 338 -14.81 -20.52 3.73
C GLY A 338 -13.93 -20.20 2.51
N ALA A 339 -13.89 -18.94 2.04
CA ALA A 339 -13.06 -18.54 0.91
C ALA A 339 -11.77 -17.84 1.36
N GLY A 340 -10.63 -18.26 0.81
CA GLY A 340 -9.33 -17.64 1.08
C GLY A 340 -8.57 -18.28 2.25
N GLY A 341 -7.84 -17.46 3.00
CA GLY A 341 -6.95 -17.89 4.09
C GLY A 341 -5.49 -17.56 3.82
N THR A 342 -4.63 -17.94 4.76
CA THR A 342 -3.17 -17.81 4.64
C THR A 342 -2.56 -19.11 4.16
N SER A 343 -1.31 -19.06 3.69
CA SER A 343 -0.52 -20.28 3.45
C SER A 343 -0.57 -21.22 4.67
N PRO A 344 -0.58 -22.55 4.46
CA PRO A 344 -0.46 -23.50 5.58
C PRO A 344 0.87 -23.31 6.29
N LEU A 345 0.90 -23.37 7.63
CA LEU A 345 2.12 -23.19 8.43
C LEU A 345 3.17 -24.28 8.14
N GLU A 346 2.73 -25.54 8.15
CA GLU A 346 3.57 -26.74 7.96
C GLU A 346 3.69 -27.14 6.47
N ALA A 347 3.73 -26.17 5.55
CA ALA A 347 3.89 -26.50 4.14
C ALA A 347 5.34 -26.88 3.81
N PRO A 348 5.58 -27.84 2.89
CA PRO A 348 6.94 -28.21 2.51
C PRO A 348 7.67 -27.04 1.82
N PRO A 349 9.03 -27.03 1.81
CA PRO A 349 9.81 -25.96 1.20
C PRO A 349 9.44 -25.65 -0.26
N SER A 350 9.08 -26.67 -1.05
CA SER A 350 8.63 -26.51 -2.44
C SER A 350 7.38 -25.62 -2.57
N VAL A 351 6.51 -25.59 -1.57
CA VAL A 351 5.36 -24.66 -1.56
C VAL A 351 5.83 -23.23 -1.37
N ARG A 352 6.84 -22.98 -0.51
CA ARG A 352 7.41 -21.63 -0.32
C ARG A 352 8.10 -21.13 -1.57
N GLU A 353 8.82 -22.00 -2.27
CA GLU A 353 9.45 -21.70 -3.56
C GLU A 353 8.40 -21.36 -4.62
N LEU A 354 7.34 -22.16 -4.73
CA LEU A 354 6.23 -21.88 -5.63
C LEU A 354 5.52 -20.58 -5.29
N GLU A 355 5.25 -20.28 -4.01
CA GLU A 355 4.63 -19.02 -3.60
C GLU A 355 5.51 -17.80 -3.92
N ALA A 356 6.84 -17.94 -3.86
CA ALA A 356 7.76 -16.89 -4.30
C ALA A 356 7.69 -16.67 -5.82
N ALA A 357 7.66 -17.75 -6.60
CA ALA A 357 7.50 -17.67 -8.06
C ALA A 357 6.14 -17.07 -8.45
N TYR A 358 5.06 -17.48 -7.78
CA TYR A 358 3.72 -16.93 -7.99
C TYR A 358 3.62 -15.45 -7.62
N ALA A 359 4.39 -14.97 -6.64
CA ALA A 359 4.46 -13.55 -6.33
C ALA A 359 5.02 -12.75 -7.54
N GLU A 360 6.09 -13.22 -8.18
CA GLU A 360 6.66 -12.58 -9.37
C GLU A 360 5.69 -12.64 -10.57
N ASP A 361 5.05 -13.80 -10.77
CA ASP A 361 4.04 -13.97 -11.83
C ASP A 361 2.82 -13.07 -11.60
N TRP A 362 2.36 -12.96 -10.36
CA TRP A 362 1.30 -12.03 -9.97
C TRP A 362 1.70 -10.59 -10.29
N PHE A 363 2.91 -10.17 -9.91
CA PHE A 363 3.37 -8.81 -10.15
C PHE A 363 3.45 -8.49 -11.63
N ARG A 364 4.02 -9.39 -12.44
CA ARG A 364 4.08 -9.26 -13.90
C ARG A 364 2.67 -9.19 -14.52
N THR A 365 1.75 -10.04 -14.05
CA THR A 365 0.38 -10.11 -14.57
C THR A 365 -0.40 -8.84 -14.25
N ILE A 366 -0.43 -8.41 -12.99
CA ILE A 366 -1.22 -7.25 -12.57
C ILE A 366 -0.68 -5.96 -13.18
N THR A 367 0.64 -5.80 -13.28
CA THR A 367 1.24 -4.61 -13.89
C THR A 367 1.06 -4.59 -15.41
N SER A 368 1.17 -5.74 -16.09
CA SER A 368 0.83 -5.84 -17.52
C SER A 368 -0.65 -5.55 -17.78
N GLU A 369 -1.54 -5.94 -16.88
CA GLU A 369 -2.97 -5.67 -17.07
C GLU A 369 -3.32 -4.17 -16.97
N VAL A 370 -2.63 -3.47 -16.05
CA VAL A 370 -2.87 -2.05 -15.75
C VAL A 370 -2.12 -1.14 -16.72
N PHE A 371 -0.87 -1.45 -17.04
CA PHE A 371 0.05 -0.57 -17.80
C PHE A 371 0.45 -1.09 -19.19
N GLY A 372 0.06 -2.32 -19.57
CA GLY A 372 0.47 -3.00 -20.82
C GLY A 372 -0.47 -2.84 -22.01
#